data_AF-A0A8J8C026-F1
#
_entry.id   AF-A0A8J8C026-F1
#
_cell.length_a   1.000
_cell.length_b   1.000
_cell.length_c   1.000
_cell.angle_alpha   90.00
_cell.angle_beta   90.00
_cell.angle_gamma   90.00
#
_symmetry.space_group_name_H-M   'P 1'
#
loop_
_entity.id
_entity.type
_entity.pdbx_description
1 polymer ?
#
loop_
_entity_poly.entity_id
_entity_poly.type
_entity_poly.pdbx_seq_one_letter_code
_entity_poly.pdbx_strand_id
1 'polypeptide(L)'
;MAAGSAQQLPLLLRPNLRLDPGSVVLVGREAHPQDVVASAFVKLGLQSWINDSTTRITFKRPDLKLNFLGVNPMALNSLGMCTLDMENMQESDEGILLVSVGGPDVNMITRKINLELPLKLVKDHQNDMWTITSFVEGEPTQYVGDEYGIIAFLPNQPCLNGETLEDVINGNKQLGTLVVAGNGREGTLAASIYLRDILNGTHLKGRWISRELDKVLIWMVSGEKQDLHPVVVIVKYTGEDTAEFVDIFFF
;
A
#
# COMPACT_ATOMS: atom_id res chain seq x y z
N MET A 1 -4.45 -43.82 1.89
CA MET A 1 -3.43 -43.22 1.01
C MET A 1 -3.55 -41.71 1.16
N ALA A 2 -2.70 -41.12 2.01
CA ALA A 2 -2.65 -39.67 2.15
C ALA A 2 -1.81 -39.14 0.99
N ALA A 3 -2.41 -38.34 0.11
CA ALA A 3 -1.65 -37.57 -0.86
C ALA A 3 -0.77 -36.62 -0.07
N GLY A 4 0.53 -36.88 -0.05
CA GLY A 4 1.51 -35.95 0.51
C GLY A 4 1.34 -34.61 -0.20
N SER A 5 1.14 -33.56 0.58
CA SER A 5 1.12 -32.18 0.11
C SER A 5 2.42 -31.93 -0.64
N ALA A 6 2.38 -31.98 -1.97
CA ALA A 6 3.46 -31.46 -2.78
C ALA A 6 3.67 -30.03 -2.30
N GLN A 7 4.85 -29.73 -1.75
CA GLN A 7 5.22 -28.38 -1.37
C GLN A 7 5.08 -27.53 -2.63
N GLN A 8 3.97 -26.81 -2.72
CA GLN A 8 3.70 -25.98 -3.87
C GLN A 8 4.79 -24.91 -3.88
N LEU A 9 5.51 -24.79 -5.01
CA LEU A 9 6.56 -23.80 -5.15
C LEU A 9 6.00 -22.40 -4.85
N PRO A 10 6.77 -21.55 -4.13
CA PRO A 10 6.40 -20.17 -3.89
C PRO A 10 6.01 -19.43 -5.18
N LEU A 11 5.12 -18.45 -5.07
CA LEU A 11 4.49 -17.77 -6.22
C LEU A 11 5.53 -17.31 -7.25
N LEU A 12 6.58 -16.64 -6.79
CA LEU A 12 7.61 -16.06 -7.66
C LEU A 12 8.61 -17.08 -8.24
N LEU A 13 8.55 -18.33 -7.80
CA LEU A 13 9.38 -19.43 -8.29
C LEU A 13 8.63 -20.33 -9.28
N ARG A 14 7.36 -20.06 -9.57
CA ARG A 14 6.58 -20.88 -10.51
C ARG A 14 6.92 -20.53 -11.96
N PRO A 15 7.35 -21.50 -12.79
CA PRO A 15 7.60 -21.26 -14.20
C PRO A 15 6.30 -20.83 -14.91
N ASN A 16 6.39 -19.81 -15.77
CA ASN A 16 5.30 -19.24 -16.57
C ASN A 16 4.22 -18.43 -15.83
N LEU A 17 4.43 -18.09 -14.55
CA LEU A 17 3.55 -17.13 -13.89
C LEU A 17 3.87 -15.71 -14.37
N ARG A 18 2.90 -15.05 -15.00
CA ARG A 18 2.95 -13.63 -15.33
C ARG A 18 2.05 -12.87 -14.35
N LEU A 19 2.64 -11.99 -13.55
CA LEU A 19 1.92 -11.13 -12.61
C LEU A 19 1.74 -9.76 -13.26
N ASP A 20 0.63 -9.54 -13.97
CA ASP A 20 0.29 -8.20 -14.46
C ASP A 20 -0.36 -7.36 -13.32
N PRO A 21 -0.29 -6.02 -13.43
CA PRO A 21 0.60 -5.17 -12.63
C PRO A 21 0.63 -5.48 -11.12
N GLY A 22 1.83 -5.44 -10.53
CA GLY A 22 2.01 -5.66 -9.08
C GLY A 22 1.30 -4.60 -8.21
N SER A 23 1.07 -3.39 -8.73
CA SER A 23 0.27 -2.38 -8.06
C SER A 23 -0.43 -1.45 -9.06
N VAL A 24 -1.67 -1.10 -8.77
CA VAL A 24 -2.42 -0.10 -9.55
C VAL A 24 -2.66 1.14 -8.70
N VAL A 25 -2.16 2.28 -9.16
CA VAL A 25 -2.34 3.59 -8.51
C VAL A 25 -3.52 4.30 -9.17
N LEU A 26 -4.60 4.44 -8.40
CA LEU A 26 -5.83 5.09 -8.79
C LEU A 26 -5.87 6.53 -8.32
N VAL A 27 -6.11 7.41 -9.28
CA VAL A 27 -6.34 8.83 -9.07
C VAL A 27 -7.76 9.15 -9.51
N GLY A 28 -8.42 10.05 -8.76
CA GLY A 28 -9.72 10.58 -9.13
C GLY A 28 -9.80 11.02 -10.59
N ARG A 29 -10.90 10.70 -11.28
CA ARG A 29 -11.08 11.09 -12.69
C ARG A 29 -10.98 12.60 -12.92
N GLU A 30 -11.42 13.38 -11.94
CA GLU A 30 -11.40 14.85 -11.96
C GLU A 30 -10.33 15.41 -11.02
N ALA A 31 -9.29 14.62 -10.71
CA ALA A 31 -8.29 15.02 -9.73
C ALA A 31 -7.49 16.24 -10.20
N HIS A 32 -7.04 17.02 -9.23
CA HIS A 32 -6.23 18.20 -9.49
C HIS A 32 -4.83 17.78 -9.95
N PRO A 33 -4.10 18.58 -10.76
CA PRO A 33 -2.73 18.24 -11.18
C PRO A 33 -1.77 17.91 -10.02
N GLN A 34 -1.98 18.47 -8.84
CA GLN A 34 -1.20 18.14 -7.64
C GLN A 34 -1.42 16.69 -7.17
N ASP A 35 -2.64 16.15 -7.29
CA ASP A 35 -2.94 14.76 -6.96
C ASP A 35 -2.31 13.80 -8.00
N VAL A 36 -2.19 14.24 -9.26
CA VAL A 36 -1.44 13.52 -10.31
C VAL A 36 0.07 13.51 -10.00
N VAL A 37 0.63 14.60 -9.47
CA VAL A 37 2.02 14.62 -8.99
C VAL A 37 2.19 13.74 -7.75
N ALA A 38 1.24 13.81 -6.82
CA ALA A 38 1.22 12.99 -5.61
C ALA A 38 1.25 11.48 -5.96
N SER A 39 0.42 11.06 -6.90
CA SER A 39 0.40 9.67 -7.38
C SER A 39 1.68 9.25 -8.11
N ALA A 40 2.36 10.16 -8.81
CA ALA A 40 3.68 9.88 -9.37
C ALA A 40 4.73 9.60 -8.28
N PHE A 41 4.71 10.32 -7.16
CA PHE A 41 5.59 10.02 -6.01
C PHE A 41 5.30 8.66 -5.39
N VAL A 42 4.01 8.31 -5.25
CA VAL A 42 3.58 7.00 -4.74
C VAL A 42 4.08 5.88 -5.64
N LYS A 43 3.90 6.03 -6.97
CA LYS A 43 4.43 5.11 -7.96
C LYS A 43 5.94 4.92 -7.84
N LEU A 44 6.72 6.01 -7.73
CA LEU A 44 8.17 5.93 -7.55
C LEU A 44 8.56 5.16 -6.29
N GLY A 45 7.85 5.40 -5.18
CA GLY A 45 8.05 4.67 -3.92
C GLY A 45 7.81 3.17 -4.08
N LEU A 46 6.68 2.78 -4.69
CA LEU A 46 6.35 1.37 -4.93
C LEU A 46 7.37 0.67 -5.83
N GLN A 47 7.82 1.36 -6.88
CA GLN A 47 8.86 0.84 -7.77
C GLN A 47 10.20 0.66 -7.05
N SER A 48 10.64 1.65 -6.27
CA SER A 48 11.86 1.50 -5.46
C SER A 48 11.73 0.38 -4.44
N TRP A 49 10.56 0.25 -3.82
CA TRP A 49 10.28 -0.85 -2.91
C TRP A 49 10.43 -2.20 -3.62
N ILE A 50 9.84 -2.43 -4.79
CA ILE A 50 10.07 -3.70 -5.49
C ILE A 50 11.54 -3.88 -5.92
N ASN A 51 12.19 -2.84 -6.44
CA ASN A 51 13.57 -2.92 -6.91
C ASN A 51 14.56 -3.31 -5.80
N ASP A 52 14.35 -2.80 -4.59
CA ASP A 52 15.20 -3.10 -3.42
C ASP A 52 14.79 -4.37 -2.65
N SER A 53 13.77 -5.11 -3.13
CA SER A 53 13.20 -6.27 -2.44
C SER A 53 14.21 -7.36 -2.11
N THR A 54 15.12 -7.65 -3.04
CA THR A 54 16.16 -8.69 -2.88
C THR A 54 17.03 -8.42 -1.66
N THR A 55 17.47 -7.17 -1.49
CA THR A 55 18.29 -6.72 -0.36
C THR A 55 17.47 -6.72 0.93
N ARG A 56 16.26 -6.13 0.91
CA ARG A 56 15.44 -5.98 2.12
C ARG A 56 14.99 -7.32 2.69
N ILE A 57 14.53 -8.23 1.84
CA ILE A 57 14.02 -9.53 2.32
C ILE A 57 15.18 -10.38 2.81
N THR A 58 16.31 -10.40 2.11
CA THR A 58 17.52 -11.10 2.58
C THR A 58 17.99 -10.58 3.93
N PHE A 59 17.89 -9.27 4.18
CA PHE A 59 18.22 -8.69 5.48
C PHE A 59 17.26 -9.14 6.59
N LYS A 60 15.94 -9.17 6.31
CA LYS A 60 14.91 -9.56 7.28
C LYS A 60 14.81 -11.06 7.51
N ARG A 61 15.10 -11.86 6.49
CA ARG A 61 15.03 -13.33 6.44
C ARG A 61 16.26 -13.91 5.74
N PRO A 62 17.42 -13.94 6.44
CA PRO A 62 18.69 -14.38 5.85
C PRO A 62 18.69 -15.83 5.35
N ASP A 63 17.78 -16.66 5.86
CA ASP A 63 17.55 -18.05 5.46
C ASP A 63 17.01 -18.18 4.03
N LEU A 64 16.39 -17.12 3.48
CA LEU A 64 15.79 -17.12 2.15
C LEU A 64 16.75 -16.76 1.01
N LYS A 65 18.05 -16.55 1.28
CA LYS A 65 19.06 -16.14 0.27
C LYS A 65 19.07 -17.00 -0.99
N LEU A 66 18.93 -18.32 -0.84
CA LEU A 66 18.97 -19.26 -1.97
C LEU A 66 17.71 -19.17 -2.85
N ASN A 67 16.56 -18.85 -2.25
CA ASN A 67 15.31 -18.74 -2.98
C ASN A 67 15.31 -17.52 -3.91
N PHE A 68 15.96 -16.41 -3.54
CA PHE A 68 16.09 -15.23 -4.41
C PHE A 68 16.88 -15.46 -5.68
N LEU A 69 17.94 -16.29 -5.63
CA LEU A 69 18.66 -16.69 -6.84
C LEU A 69 17.78 -17.48 -7.80
N GLY A 70 16.73 -18.14 -7.28
CA GLY A 70 15.72 -18.84 -8.06
C GLY A 70 14.53 -17.97 -8.50
N VAL A 71 14.37 -16.75 -7.96
CA VAL A 71 13.28 -15.86 -8.36
C VAL A 71 13.54 -15.35 -9.77
N ASN A 72 12.57 -15.55 -10.67
CA ASN A 72 12.68 -15.13 -12.06
C ASN A 72 12.75 -13.58 -12.11
N PRO A 73 13.82 -12.98 -12.71
CA PRO A 73 13.92 -11.54 -12.87
C PRO A 73 12.72 -10.93 -13.58
N MET A 74 12.10 -11.65 -14.53
CA MET A 74 10.88 -11.21 -15.19
C MET A 74 9.70 -11.08 -14.22
N ALA A 75 9.54 -12.01 -13.26
CA ALA A 75 8.46 -11.95 -12.29
C ALA A 75 8.59 -10.77 -11.33
N LEU A 76 9.82 -10.47 -10.85
CA LEU A 76 10.08 -9.27 -10.04
C LEU A 76 9.91 -7.99 -10.85
N ASN A 77 10.34 -7.97 -12.11
CA ASN A 77 10.13 -6.82 -12.99
C ASN A 77 8.64 -6.57 -13.25
N SER A 78 7.84 -7.63 -13.41
CA SER A 78 6.38 -7.53 -13.54
C SER A 78 5.71 -6.99 -12.27
N LEU A 79 6.19 -7.35 -11.07
CA LEU A 79 5.75 -6.71 -9.83
C LEU A 79 6.12 -5.22 -9.76
N GLY A 80 7.24 -4.82 -10.35
CA GLY A 80 7.68 -3.42 -10.46
C GLY A 80 6.87 -2.61 -11.48
N MET A 81 6.00 -3.25 -12.26
CA MET A 81 5.04 -2.55 -13.12
C MET A 81 3.96 -1.94 -12.24
N CYS A 82 4.04 -0.62 -12.10
CA CYS A 82 3.04 0.19 -11.43
C CYS A 82 2.29 1.01 -12.49
N THR A 83 1.00 0.72 -12.66
CA THR A 83 0.12 1.47 -13.56
C THR A 83 -0.48 2.66 -12.81
N LEU A 84 -0.53 3.80 -13.49
CA LEU A 84 -1.30 4.95 -13.05
C LEU A 84 -2.58 4.93 -13.87
N ASP A 85 -3.73 4.82 -13.20
CA ASP A 85 -5.02 4.89 -13.85
C ASP A 85 -5.89 5.96 -13.19
N MET A 86 -6.70 6.62 -14.01
CA MET A 86 -7.76 7.48 -13.51
C MET A 86 -8.98 6.59 -13.27
N GLU A 87 -9.87 6.90 -12.31
CA GLU A 87 -11.05 6.08 -11.96
C GLU A 87 -12.01 5.77 -13.14
N ASN A 88 -11.60 4.90 -14.05
CA ASN A 88 -12.30 4.42 -15.25
C ASN A 88 -12.24 2.89 -15.33
N MET A 89 -11.81 2.20 -14.27
CA MET A 89 -11.49 0.77 -14.29
C MET A 89 -12.60 -0.07 -14.91
N GLN A 90 -12.23 -0.82 -15.96
CA GLN A 90 -12.87 -2.08 -16.31
C GLN A 90 -12.48 -3.13 -15.25
N GLU A 91 -13.41 -4.02 -14.90
CA GLU A 91 -13.30 -5.02 -13.81
C GLU A 91 -12.12 -6.02 -13.93
N SER A 92 -11.24 -5.90 -14.93
CA SER A 92 -10.18 -6.86 -15.24
C SER A 92 -8.77 -6.49 -14.76
N ASP A 93 -8.53 -5.27 -14.27
CA ASP A 93 -7.17 -4.76 -13.99
C ASP A 93 -6.90 -4.65 -12.47
N GLU A 94 -7.18 -5.71 -11.71
CA GLU A 94 -6.84 -5.76 -10.28
C GLU A 94 -5.37 -6.18 -10.09
N GLY A 95 -4.51 -5.22 -9.75
CA GLY A 95 -3.17 -5.53 -9.28
C GLY A 95 -3.15 -6.13 -7.87
N ILE A 96 -2.01 -6.71 -7.48
CA ILE A 96 -1.82 -7.30 -6.13
C ILE A 96 -2.11 -6.28 -5.02
N LEU A 97 -1.70 -5.02 -5.24
CA LEU A 97 -2.01 -3.89 -4.38
C LEU A 97 -2.82 -2.86 -5.16
N LEU A 98 -3.96 -2.47 -4.60
CA LEU A 98 -4.68 -1.26 -5.03
C LEU A 98 -4.13 -0.08 -4.24
N VAL A 99 -3.89 1.04 -4.91
CA VAL A 99 -3.37 2.24 -4.25
C VAL A 99 -4.25 3.42 -4.62
N SER A 100 -4.99 3.93 -3.65
CA SER A 100 -5.89 5.07 -3.82
C SER A 100 -5.17 6.37 -3.44
N VAL A 101 -5.13 7.34 -4.35
CA VAL A 101 -4.51 8.65 -4.11
C VAL A 101 -5.57 9.75 -4.20
N GLY A 102 -5.58 10.62 -3.19
CA GLY A 102 -6.52 11.72 -3.05
C GLY A 102 -7.61 11.44 -2.02
N GLY A 103 -8.15 12.51 -1.43
CA GLY A 103 -9.21 12.44 -0.42
C GLY A 103 -10.58 11.98 -0.96
N PRO A 104 -11.56 11.75 -0.08
CA PRO A 104 -12.90 11.24 -0.44
C PRO A 104 -13.71 12.14 -1.38
N ASP A 105 -13.32 13.40 -1.57
CA ASP A 105 -13.98 14.33 -2.50
C ASP A 105 -13.54 14.14 -3.95
N VAL A 106 -12.31 13.67 -4.17
CA VAL A 106 -11.74 13.51 -5.52
C VAL A 106 -11.65 12.05 -5.94
N ASN A 107 -11.63 11.11 -4.99
CA ASN A 107 -11.41 9.69 -5.25
C ASN A 107 -12.53 8.85 -4.60
N MET A 108 -13.34 8.19 -5.44
CA MET A 108 -14.43 7.31 -5.03
C MET A 108 -13.93 6.07 -4.29
N ILE A 109 -12.77 5.50 -4.64
CA ILE A 109 -12.18 4.38 -3.90
C ILE A 109 -11.81 4.83 -2.48
N THR A 110 -11.14 5.98 -2.33
CA THR A 110 -10.87 6.56 -1.00
C THR A 110 -12.17 6.76 -0.23
N ARG A 111 -13.24 7.26 -0.87
CA ARG A 111 -14.55 7.44 -0.23
C ARG A 111 -15.15 6.14 0.29
N LYS A 112 -15.10 5.06 -0.49
CA LYS A 112 -15.62 3.74 -0.08
C LYS A 112 -14.83 3.20 1.12
N ILE A 113 -13.51 3.24 1.02
CA ILE A 113 -12.60 2.70 2.04
C ILE A 113 -12.61 3.53 3.32
N ASN A 114 -12.93 4.82 3.25
CA ASN A 114 -13.02 5.69 4.42
C ASN A 114 -14.01 5.19 5.50
N LEU A 115 -14.98 4.36 5.14
CA LEU A 115 -15.89 3.71 6.10
C LEU A 115 -15.24 2.56 6.88
N GLU A 116 -14.27 1.91 6.25
CA GLU A 116 -13.51 0.78 6.78
C GLU A 116 -12.23 1.24 7.48
N LEU A 117 -11.79 2.47 7.19
CA LEU A 117 -10.64 3.04 7.87
C LEU A 117 -10.95 3.25 9.35
N PRO A 118 -10.01 2.85 10.22
CA PRO A 118 -10.14 3.09 11.65
C PRO A 118 -9.91 4.56 12.04
N LEU A 119 -9.27 5.34 11.16
CA LEU A 119 -9.25 6.81 11.17
C LEU A 119 -10.06 7.33 10.00
N LYS A 120 -11.00 8.24 10.24
CA LYS A 120 -11.88 8.74 9.18
C LYS A 120 -11.46 10.13 8.75
N LEU A 121 -11.47 10.38 7.45
CA LEU A 121 -11.61 11.73 6.91
C LEU A 121 -13.09 12.12 7.08
N VAL A 122 -13.34 13.17 7.85
CA VAL A 122 -14.68 13.70 8.14
C VAL A 122 -14.78 15.10 7.57
N LYS A 123 -15.84 15.37 6.81
CA LYS A 123 -16.11 16.70 6.27
C LYS A 123 -16.88 17.54 7.29
N ASP A 124 -16.30 18.66 7.69
CA ASP A 124 -17.01 19.70 8.42
C ASP A 124 -17.84 20.51 7.42
N HIS A 125 -19.15 20.30 7.44
CA HIS A 125 -20.08 21.00 6.55
C HIS A 125 -20.25 22.49 6.86
N GLN A 126 -19.81 22.98 8.03
CA GLN A 126 -19.89 24.40 8.37
C GLN A 126 -18.73 25.19 7.78
N ASN A 127 -17.54 24.59 7.75
CA ASN A 127 -16.31 25.22 7.26
C ASN A 127 -15.85 24.72 5.88
N ASP A 128 -16.56 23.74 5.31
CA ASP A 128 -16.21 23.03 4.07
C ASP A 128 -14.78 22.46 4.08
N MET A 129 -14.30 22.06 5.25
CA MET A 129 -12.97 21.50 5.45
C MET A 129 -13.04 20.03 5.82
N TRP A 130 -12.05 19.25 5.37
CA TRP A 130 -11.87 17.88 5.83
C TRP A 130 -10.97 17.85 7.06
N THR A 131 -11.21 16.87 7.93
CA THR A 131 -10.40 16.64 9.13
C THR A 131 -10.22 15.15 9.32
N ILE A 132 -8.99 14.73 9.60
CA ILE A 132 -8.69 13.35 10.00
C ILE A 132 -9.07 13.21 11.47
N THR A 133 -9.97 12.28 11.76
CA THR A 133 -10.45 11.99 13.12
C THR A 133 -10.12 10.56 13.49
N SER A 134 -9.39 10.42 14.59
CA SER A 134 -9.12 9.14 15.25
C SER A 134 -10.22 8.81 16.24
N PHE A 135 -10.73 7.59 16.18
CA PHE A 135 -11.71 7.06 17.15
C PHE A 135 -11.11 5.97 18.06
N VAL A 136 -9.78 5.94 18.17
CA VAL A 136 -9.06 4.98 19.04
C VAL A 136 -9.41 5.28 20.51
N GLU A 137 -9.74 4.23 21.25
CA GLU A 137 -10.26 4.21 22.64
C GLU A 137 -10.08 5.53 23.44
N GLY A 138 -11.14 6.35 23.52
CA GLY A 138 -11.15 7.62 24.25
C GLY A 138 -11.90 8.75 23.54
N GLU A 139 -11.51 9.99 23.83
CA GLU A 139 -11.98 11.20 23.15
C GLU A 139 -11.42 11.25 21.71
N PRO A 140 -12.23 11.56 20.68
CA PRO A 140 -11.75 11.65 19.32
C PRO A 140 -10.61 12.65 19.17
N THR A 141 -9.47 12.19 18.63
CA THR A 141 -8.35 13.09 18.32
C THR A 141 -8.53 13.62 16.90
N GLN A 142 -8.55 14.94 16.75
CA GLN A 142 -8.74 15.61 15.47
C GLN A 142 -7.44 16.25 14.99
N TYR A 143 -7.06 15.94 13.75
CA TYR A 143 -5.93 16.54 13.05
C TYR A 143 -6.49 17.51 12.02
N VAL A 144 -6.57 18.79 12.41
CA VAL A 144 -7.19 19.88 11.64
C VAL A 144 -6.12 20.61 10.83
N GLY A 145 -6.47 21.01 9.61
CA GLY A 145 -5.60 21.77 8.71
C GLY A 145 -5.31 21.00 7.43
N ASP A 146 -5.21 21.72 6.31
CA ASP A 146 -5.02 21.13 4.98
C ASP A 146 -3.70 20.38 4.83
N GLU A 147 -2.73 20.69 5.70
CA GLU A 147 -1.39 20.11 5.70
C GLU A 147 -1.33 18.67 6.22
N TYR A 148 -2.39 18.17 6.85
CA TYR A 148 -2.41 16.83 7.43
C TYR A 148 -2.84 15.76 6.42
N GLY A 149 -2.09 14.67 6.39
CA GLY A 149 -2.29 13.52 5.52
C GLY A 149 -2.25 12.19 6.25
N ILE A 150 -2.81 11.16 5.63
CA ILE A 150 -2.72 9.78 6.07
C ILE A 150 -2.10 8.90 4.99
N ILE A 151 -1.37 7.89 5.45
CA ILE A 151 -0.98 6.74 4.67
C ILE A 151 -1.53 5.51 5.39
N ALA A 152 -2.49 4.83 4.79
CA ALA A 152 -3.07 3.61 5.37
C ALA A 152 -2.73 2.40 4.53
N PHE A 153 -2.33 1.31 5.16
CA PHE A 153 -2.33 -0.03 4.57
C PHE A 153 -3.45 -0.83 5.20
N LEU A 154 -4.36 -1.34 4.37
CA LEU A 154 -5.46 -2.21 4.77
C LEU A 154 -5.32 -3.56 4.07
N PRO A 155 -4.99 -4.64 4.79
CA PRO A 155 -4.96 -5.96 4.20
C PRO A 155 -6.38 -6.45 3.91
N ASN A 156 -6.64 -6.94 2.69
CA ASN A 156 -7.92 -7.58 2.36
C ASN A 156 -8.07 -8.93 3.06
N GLN A 157 -6.93 -9.54 3.41
CA GLN A 157 -6.86 -10.75 4.24
C GLN A 157 -5.83 -10.55 5.36
N PRO A 158 -6.22 -10.70 6.63
CA PRO A 158 -5.28 -10.53 7.75
C PRO A 158 -4.24 -11.64 7.85
N CYS A 159 -4.44 -12.76 7.16
CA CYS A 159 -3.50 -13.89 7.14
C CYS A 159 -3.29 -14.35 5.70
N LEU A 160 -2.04 -14.30 5.25
CA LEU A 160 -1.60 -14.89 3.99
C LEU A 160 -1.14 -16.33 4.26
N ASN A 161 -1.73 -17.32 3.57
CA ASN A 161 -1.41 -18.73 3.75
C ASN A 161 -1.45 -19.49 2.40
N GLY A 162 -1.54 -20.83 2.43
CA GLY A 162 -1.65 -21.66 1.23
C GLY A 162 -2.93 -21.46 0.42
N GLU A 163 -4.07 -21.18 1.06
CA GLU A 163 -5.34 -20.89 0.38
C GLU A 163 -5.26 -19.56 -0.36
N THR A 164 -4.70 -18.52 0.28
CA THR A 164 -4.44 -17.24 -0.39
C THR A 164 -3.57 -17.41 -1.63
N LEU A 165 -2.62 -18.35 -1.60
CA LEU A 165 -1.71 -18.59 -2.72
C LEU A 165 -2.46 -19.17 -3.91
N GLU A 166 -3.38 -20.10 -3.66
CA GLU A 166 -4.24 -20.69 -4.68
C GLU A 166 -5.15 -19.62 -5.31
N ASP A 167 -5.75 -18.74 -4.50
CA ASP A 167 -6.62 -17.68 -5.00
C ASP A 167 -5.89 -16.69 -5.91
N VAL A 168 -4.68 -16.26 -5.52
CA VAL A 168 -3.86 -15.31 -6.30
C VAL A 168 -3.46 -15.92 -7.64
N ILE A 169 -3.13 -17.21 -7.68
CA ILE A 169 -2.71 -17.89 -8.91
C ILE A 169 -3.87 -18.08 -9.88
N ASN A 170 -5.08 -18.21 -9.36
CA ASN A 170 -6.29 -18.27 -10.17
C ASN A 170 -6.75 -16.89 -10.67
N GLY A 171 -5.96 -15.83 -10.43
CA GLY A 171 -6.19 -14.49 -10.98
C GLY A 171 -7.29 -13.69 -10.28
N ASN A 172 -7.68 -14.08 -9.06
CA ASN A 172 -8.93 -13.60 -8.44
C ASN A 172 -8.72 -12.75 -7.18
N LYS A 173 -7.54 -12.15 -6.93
CA LYS A 173 -7.32 -11.54 -5.61
C LYS A 173 -6.33 -10.39 -5.51
N GLN A 174 -6.88 -9.23 -5.14
CA GLN A 174 -6.16 -8.13 -4.49
C GLN A 174 -5.83 -8.48 -3.02
N LEU A 175 -4.57 -8.31 -2.61
CA LEU A 175 -4.09 -8.65 -1.26
C LEU A 175 -4.26 -7.54 -0.23
N GLY A 176 -4.32 -6.28 -0.67
CA GLY A 176 -4.55 -5.15 0.21
C GLY A 176 -4.71 -3.85 -0.54
N THR A 177 -5.11 -2.82 0.19
CA THR A 177 -5.27 -1.45 -0.31
C THR A 177 -4.33 -0.51 0.44
N LEU A 178 -3.60 0.31 -0.30
CA LEU A 178 -2.91 1.48 0.23
C LEU A 178 -3.76 2.73 -0.02
N VAL A 179 -4.00 3.53 1.00
CA VAL A 179 -4.70 4.83 0.88
C VAL A 179 -3.72 5.93 1.18
N VAL A 180 -3.62 6.90 0.27
CA VAL A 180 -2.78 8.09 0.39
C VAL A 180 -3.69 9.30 0.19
N ALA A 181 -4.10 9.91 1.30
CA ALA A 181 -5.12 10.95 1.31
C ALA A 181 -4.80 12.01 2.35
N GLY A 182 -5.28 13.24 2.16
CA GLY A 182 -5.18 14.28 3.17
C GLY A 182 -6.45 15.09 3.32
N ASN A 183 -6.45 15.96 4.34
CA ASN A 183 -7.50 16.95 4.56
C ASN A 183 -7.61 17.88 3.35
N GLY A 184 -6.47 18.29 2.80
CA GLY A 184 -6.38 19.03 1.55
C GLY A 184 -5.37 18.42 0.60
N ARG A 185 -5.04 19.20 -0.44
CA ARG A 185 -4.03 18.84 -1.43
C ARG A 185 -2.64 18.77 -0.81
N GLU A 186 -2.33 19.66 0.12
CA GLU A 186 -1.05 19.69 0.83
C GLU A 186 -0.84 18.42 1.66
N GLY A 187 -1.85 17.99 2.40
CA GLY A 187 -1.82 16.74 3.16
C GLY A 187 -1.70 15.51 2.27
N THR A 188 -2.39 15.48 1.12
CA THR A 188 -2.25 14.38 0.14
C THR A 188 -0.82 14.33 -0.41
N LEU A 189 -0.26 15.47 -0.79
CA LEU A 189 1.12 15.59 -1.25
C LEU A 189 2.11 15.13 -0.18
N ALA A 190 1.92 15.58 1.08
CA ALA A 190 2.74 15.16 2.21
C ALA A 190 2.71 13.65 2.42
N ALA A 191 1.52 13.03 2.37
CA ALA A 191 1.35 11.58 2.48
C ALA A 191 2.07 10.84 1.35
N SER A 192 1.99 11.35 0.12
CA SER A 192 2.69 10.75 -1.03
C SER A 192 4.21 10.85 -0.95
N ILE A 193 4.75 12.01 -0.57
CA ILE A 193 6.18 12.23 -0.35
C ILE A 193 6.68 11.32 0.78
N TYR A 194 5.97 11.31 1.90
CA TYR A 194 6.37 10.54 3.07
C TYR A 194 6.28 9.02 2.80
N LEU A 195 5.26 8.55 2.05
CA LEU A 195 5.19 7.15 1.62
C LEU A 195 6.37 6.78 0.72
N ARG A 196 6.70 7.60 -0.28
CA ARG A 196 7.88 7.39 -1.14
C ARG A 196 9.13 7.21 -0.29
N ASP A 197 9.32 8.07 0.70
CA ASP A 197 10.51 8.08 1.55
C ASP A 197 10.54 6.90 2.54
N ILE A 198 9.38 6.47 3.06
CA ILE A 198 9.27 5.21 3.81
C ILE A 198 9.71 4.03 2.95
N LEU A 199 9.21 3.95 1.71
CA LEU A 199 9.44 2.83 0.79
C LEU A 199 10.88 2.81 0.26
N ASN A 200 11.50 3.96 0.10
CA ASN A 200 12.93 4.12 -0.21
C ASN A 200 13.85 3.86 1.01
N GLY A 201 13.26 3.66 2.20
CA GLY A 201 14.00 3.40 3.43
C GLY A 201 14.64 4.62 4.09
N THR A 202 14.40 5.83 3.60
CA THR A 202 14.98 7.07 4.15
C THR A 202 14.31 7.50 5.45
N HIS A 203 13.02 7.20 5.65
CA HIS A 203 12.33 7.46 6.93
C HIS A 203 12.23 6.22 7.83
N LEU A 204 12.59 6.39 9.11
CA LEU A 204 12.54 5.34 10.16
C LEU A 204 11.19 5.21 10.85
N LYS A 205 10.51 6.34 11.10
CA LYS A 205 9.31 6.39 11.95
C LYS A 205 8.06 5.77 11.30
N GLY A 206 7.99 5.77 9.96
CA GLY A 206 6.88 5.18 9.19
C GLY A 206 7.13 3.78 8.61
N ARG A 207 8.23 3.11 8.98
CA ARG A 207 8.64 1.82 8.37
C ARG A 207 7.66 0.67 8.59
N TRP A 208 6.67 0.82 9.44
CA TRP A 208 5.64 -0.18 9.67
C TRP A 208 4.85 -0.51 8.41
N ILE A 209 4.54 0.48 7.56
CA ILE A 209 3.93 0.23 6.25
C ILE A 209 4.85 -0.66 5.40
N SER A 210 6.13 -0.28 5.27
CA SER A 210 7.11 -1.10 4.55
C SER A 210 7.31 -2.50 5.17
N ARG A 211 7.13 -2.65 6.50
CA ARG A 211 7.18 -3.96 7.17
C ARG A 211 6.02 -4.85 6.76
N GLU A 212 4.79 -4.34 6.75
CA GLU A 212 3.63 -5.11 6.32
C GLU A 212 3.71 -5.48 4.84
N LEU A 213 4.16 -4.55 4.00
CA LEU A 213 4.40 -4.83 2.59
C LEU A 213 5.52 -5.88 2.40
N ASP A 214 6.63 -5.80 3.15
CA ASP A 214 7.70 -6.80 3.06
C ASP A 214 7.24 -8.20 3.50
N LYS A 215 6.25 -8.32 4.39
CA LYS A 215 5.61 -9.62 4.70
C LYS A 215 4.93 -10.19 3.46
N VAL A 216 4.23 -9.37 2.68
CA VAL A 216 3.62 -9.80 1.40
C VAL A 216 4.70 -10.38 0.48
N LEU A 217 5.84 -9.70 0.32
CA LEU A 217 6.93 -10.20 -0.51
C LEU A 217 7.57 -11.47 0.05
N ILE A 218 7.76 -11.56 1.37
CA ILE A 218 8.27 -12.79 2.02
C ILE A 218 7.32 -13.95 1.70
N TRP A 219 6.01 -13.77 1.90
CA TRP A 219 5.01 -14.78 1.58
C TRP A 219 5.04 -15.18 0.10
N MET A 220 5.19 -14.22 -0.83
CA MET A 220 5.30 -14.51 -2.26
C MET A 220 6.56 -15.33 -2.62
N VAL A 221 7.67 -15.11 -1.92
CA VAL A 221 8.96 -15.79 -2.17
C VAL A 221 9.08 -17.12 -1.44
N SER A 222 8.47 -17.29 -0.27
CA SER A 222 8.63 -18.50 0.56
C SER A 222 7.37 -19.36 0.67
N GLY A 223 6.18 -18.81 0.40
CA GLY A 223 4.90 -19.43 0.70
C GLY A 223 4.59 -19.53 2.20
N GLU A 224 5.47 -19.01 3.06
CA GLU A 224 5.32 -19.07 4.51
C GLU A 224 4.18 -18.18 4.98
N LYS A 225 3.37 -18.68 5.91
CA LYS A 225 2.26 -17.94 6.50
C LYS A 225 2.72 -16.57 7.04
N GLN A 226 2.00 -15.51 6.72
CA GLN A 226 2.25 -14.17 7.26
C GLN A 226 0.96 -13.56 7.81
N ASP A 227 1.04 -12.99 9.00
CA ASP A 227 -0.05 -12.22 9.60
C ASP A 227 0.15 -10.73 9.29
N LEU A 228 -0.80 -10.15 8.57
CA LEU A 228 -0.82 -8.75 8.15
C LEU A 228 -1.70 -7.93 9.09
N HIS A 229 -1.26 -6.71 9.38
CA HIS A 229 -2.01 -5.79 10.23
C HIS A 229 -2.34 -4.52 9.46
N PRO A 230 -3.55 -3.95 9.65
CA PRO A 230 -3.83 -2.61 9.20
C PRO A 230 -2.93 -1.61 9.93
N VAL A 231 -2.37 -0.67 9.19
CA VAL A 231 -1.48 0.37 9.72
C VAL A 231 -1.91 1.70 9.13
N VAL A 232 -2.08 2.72 9.97
CA VAL A 232 -2.30 4.09 9.52
C VAL A 232 -1.22 5.00 10.09
N VAL A 233 -0.54 5.73 9.21
CA VAL A 233 0.46 6.74 9.57
C VAL A 233 -0.13 8.11 9.26
N ILE A 234 -0.10 9.01 10.23
CA ILE A 234 -0.45 10.42 10.05
C ILE A 234 0.83 11.20 9.80
N VAL A 235 0.77 12.08 8.81
CA VAL A 235 1.85 12.97 8.44
C VAL A 235 1.37 14.40 8.35
N LYS A 236 2.32 15.33 8.38
CA LYS A 236 2.07 16.76 8.24
C LYS A 236 3.01 17.36 7.22
N TYR A 237 2.50 18.19 6.32
CA TYR A 237 3.31 18.99 5.40
C TYR A 237 4.07 20.08 6.17
N THR A 238 5.38 20.18 5.97
CA THR A 238 6.26 21.14 6.67
C THR A 238 6.89 22.18 5.75
N GLY A 239 6.55 22.18 4.45
CA GLY A 239 7.10 23.07 3.42
C GLY A 239 8.22 22.44 2.60
N GLU A 240 8.64 23.09 1.51
CA GLU A 240 9.75 22.65 0.63
C GLU A 240 9.69 21.17 0.19
N ASP A 241 8.51 20.66 -0.13
CA ASP A 241 8.31 19.23 -0.47
C ASP A 241 8.77 18.26 0.64
N THR A 242 8.66 18.69 1.90
CA THR A 242 8.94 17.87 3.07
C THR A 242 7.68 17.56 3.87
N ALA A 243 7.67 16.38 4.48
CA ALA A 243 6.61 15.93 5.36
C ALA A 243 7.22 15.32 6.63
N GLU A 244 6.56 15.52 7.76
CA GLU A 244 6.97 14.94 9.03
C GLU A 244 5.97 13.88 9.52
N PHE A 245 6.50 12.94 10.29
CA PHE A 245 5.69 11.98 11.04
C PHE A 245 4.96 12.68 12.17
N VAL A 246 3.65 12.45 12.26
CA VAL A 246 2.84 12.92 13.38
C VAL A 246 2.53 11.75 14.32
N ASP A 247 1.90 10.70 13.80
CA ASP A 247 1.38 9.60 14.61
C ASP A 247 1.26 8.30 13.83
N ILE A 248 1.09 7.19 14.55
CA ILE A 248 0.85 5.86 13.98
C ILE A 248 -0.17 5.08 14.78
N PHE A 249 -1.04 4.39 14.06
CA PHE A 249 -2.08 3.56 14.63
C PHE A 249 -2.04 2.14 14.06
N PHE A 250 -2.26 1.18 14.95
CA PHE A 250 -2.35 -0.25 14.66
C PHE A 250 -3.74 -0.73 15.08
N PHE A 251 -4.36 -1.58 14.27
CA PHE A 251 -5.71 -2.10 14.51
C PHE A 251 -5.78 -3.61 14.31
#